data_AF-A0A950PIG2-F1
#
_entry.id   AF-A0A950PIG2-F1
#
_cell.length_a   1.000
_cell.length_b   1.000
_cell.length_c   1.000
_cell.angle_alpha   90.00
_cell.angle_beta   90.00
_cell.angle_gamma   90.00
#
_symmetry.space_group_name_H-M   'P 1'
#
loop_
_entity.id
_entity.type
_entity.pdbx_description
1 polymer ?
#
loop_
_entity_poly.entity_id
_entity_poly.type
_entity_poly.pdbx_seq_one_letter_code
_entity_poly.pdbx_strand_id
1 'polypeptide(L)'
;MNAQDWMLSVTGAGNCPPWCSADHTEEDPEHDSVIHESAPITVQLPPLINGERLRLALVTVCSEDYRTQDEGRSPARVELGTESDKGAVHDYVPVPSADGLDKLIIDLRHAASALEQWRDRLPATA
;
A
#
# COMPACT_ATOMS: atom_id res chain seq x y z
N MET A 1 -24.79 -18.40 1.94
CA MET A 1 -24.15 -17.84 3.15
C MET A 1 -24.61 -16.39 3.26
N ASN A 2 -24.89 -15.84 4.45
CA ASN A 2 -25.19 -14.40 4.58
C ASN A 2 -23.89 -13.57 4.57
N ALA A 3 -24.00 -12.25 4.45
CA ALA A 3 -22.83 -11.37 4.30
C ALA A 3 -21.89 -11.40 5.51
N GLN A 4 -22.45 -11.46 6.72
CA GLN A 4 -21.67 -11.53 7.96
C GLN A 4 -20.90 -12.86 8.11
N ASP A 5 -21.57 -13.98 7.82
CA ASP A 5 -20.95 -15.31 7.85
C ASP A 5 -19.85 -15.43 6.79
N TRP A 6 -20.05 -14.83 5.62
CA TRP A 6 -19.04 -14.75 4.56
C TRP A 6 -17.86 -13.89 4.99
N MET A 7 -18.09 -12.71 5.57
CA MET A 7 -17.02 -11.85 6.07
C MET A 7 -16.18 -12.60 7.11
N LEU A 8 -16.79 -13.27 8.09
CA LEU A 8 -16.07 -14.11 9.05
C LEU A 8 -15.30 -15.27 8.40
N SER A 9 -15.78 -15.78 7.26
CA SER A 9 -15.06 -16.81 6.51
C SER A 9 -13.78 -16.30 5.84
N VAL A 10 -13.64 -14.99 5.61
CA VAL A 10 -12.47 -14.37 4.97
C VAL A 10 -11.62 -13.52 5.93
N THR A 11 -12.20 -13.00 7.01
CA THR A 11 -11.53 -12.16 8.03
C THR A 11 -11.43 -12.82 9.42
N GLY A 12 -12.15 -13.92 9.66
CA GLY A 12 -12.12 -14.64 10.94
C GLY A 12 -10.74 -15.20 11.28
N ALA A 13 -10.54 -15.61 12.53
CA ALA A 13 -9.24 -16.05 13.04
C ALA A 13 -8.55 -17.10 12.14
N GLY A 14 -7.47 -16.68 11.48
CA GLY A 14 -6.68 -17.52 10.56
C GLY A 14 -7.09 -17.47 9.08
N ASN A 15 -8.14 -16.74 8.72
CA ASN A 15 -8.61 -16.61 7.33
C ASN A 15 -8.04 -15.39 6.61
N CYS A 16 -7.70 -14.33 7.36
CA CYS A 16 -6.92 -13.22 6.83
C CYS A 16 -5.58 -13.72 6.28
N PRO A 17 -5.04 -13.09 5.20
CA PRO A 17 -3.65 -13.26 4.83
C PRO A 17 -2.73 -13.01 6.04
N PRO A 18 -1.62 -13.77 6.17
CA PRO A 18 -0.74 -13.68 7.35
C PRO A 18 -0.04 -12.31 7.50
N TRP A 19 -0.03 -11.50 6.45
CA TRP A 19 0.51 -10.16 6.42
C TRP A 19 -0.55 -9.07 6.63
N CYS A 20 -1.84 -9.43 6.65
CA CYS A 20 -2.92 -8.46 6.84
C CYS A 20 -2.88 -7.90 8.27
N SER A 21 -3.01 -6.58 8.38
CA SER A 21 -3.11 -5.85 9.64
C SER A 21 -4.33 -4.94 9.69
N ALA A 22 -5.22 -5.03 8.71
CA ALA A 22 -6.45 -4.26 8.65
C ALA A 22 -7.39 -4.65 9.80
N ASP A 23 -8.18 -3.67 10.27
CA ASP A 23 -9.29 -3.92 11.18
C ASP A 23 -10.58 -4.06 10.36
N HIS A 24 -11.14 -5.26 10.36
CA HIS A 24 -12.35 -5.61 9.60
C HIS A 24 -13.63 -5.60 10.47
N THR A 25 -13.58 -5.04 11.68
CA THR A 25 -14.74 -5.08 12.60
C THR A 25 -15.89 -4.16 12.19
N GLU A 26 -15.62 -3.14 11.39
CA GLU A 26 -16.60 -2.13 10.94
C GLU A 26 -16.93 -2.23 9.44
N GLU A 27 -16.45 -3.27 8.74
CA GLU A 27 -16.73 -3.44 7.32
C GLU A 27 -18.21 -3.78 7.07
N ASP A 28 -18.77 -3.21 6.00
CA ASP A 28 -20.10 -3.54 5.49
C ASP A 28 -19.99 -4.39 4.22
N PRO A 29 -19.95 -5.74 4.35
CA PRO A 29 -19.76 -6.64 3.21
C PRO A 29 -20.92 -6.62 2.21
N GLU A 30 -22.07 -6.03 2.54
CA GLU A 30 -23.18 -5.92 1.57
C GLU A 30 -22.97 -4.77 0.57
N HIS A 31 -22.18 -3.77 0.96
CA HIS A 31 -21.96 -2.55 0.17
C HIS A 31 -20.53 -2.46 -0.36
N ASP A 32 -19.56 -2.93 0.40
CA ASP A 32 -18.14 -2.79 0.12
C ASP A 32 -17.41 -4.14 0.02
N SER A 33 -16.31 -4.13 -0.73
CA SER A 33 -15.35 -5.23 -0.73
C SER A 33 -14.56 -5.24 0.58
N VAL A 34 -14.25 -6.43 1.09
CA VAL A 34 -13.25 -6.60 2.16
C VAL A 34 -11.87 -6.32 1.57
N ILE A 35 -11.13 -5.38 2.14
CA ILE A 35 -9.77 -5.03 1.68
C ILE A 35 -8.77 -5.47 2.74
N HIS A 36 -7.98 -6.49 2.42
CA HIS A 36 -6.86 -6.91 3.26
C HIS A 36 -5.65 -6.06 2.93
N GLU A 37 -5.12 -5.34 3.92
CA GLU A 37 -3.92 -4.51 3.78
C GLU A 37 -2.86 -4.83 4.84
N SER A 38 -1.59 -4.78 4.46
CA SER A 38 -0.48 -4.88 5.42
C SER A 38 -0.20 -3.56 6.12
N ALA A 39 0.52 -3.60 7.24
CA ALA A 39 1.06 -2.38 7.81
C ALA A 39 1.99 -1.71 6.79
N PRO A 40 1.92 -0.37 6.61
CA PRO A 40 2.70 0.30 5.59
C PRO A 40 4.19 0.28 5.94
N ILE A 41 5.03 -0.01 4.94
CA ILE A 41 6.47 0.26 5.00
C ILE A 41 6.69 1.69 4.50
N THR A 42 7.01 2.60 5.42
CA THR A 42 7.13 4.03 5.09
C THR A 42 8.56 4.52 4.98
N VAL A 43 8.85 5.33 3.97
CA VAL A 43 10.09 6.12 3.84
C VAL A 43 9.74 7.60 3.95
N GLN A 44 10.28 8.27 4.97
CA GLN A 44 10.03 9.69 5.20
C GLN A 44 10.87 10.56 4.25
N LEU A 45 10.22 11.45 3.50
CA LEU A 45 10.89 12.42 2.64
C LEU A 45 11.23 13.70 3.42
N PRO A 46 12.20 14.52 2.95
CA PRO A 46 12.42 15.84 3.49
C PRO A 46 11.15 16.69 3.48
N PRO A 47 10.98 17.62 4.43
CA PRO A 47 9.81 18.48 4.46
C PRO A 47 9.78 19.39 3.22
N LEU A 48 8.59 19.60 2.69
CA LEU A 48 8.34 20.59 1.65
C LEU A 48 8.52 22.02 2.19
N ILE A 49 8.57 23.01 1.29
CA ILE A 49 8.69 24.43 1.66
C ILE A 49 7.53 24.89 2.56
N ASN A 50 6.34 24.30 2.39
CA ASN A 50 5.16 24.57 3.22
C ASN A 50 5.20 23.86 4.59
N GLY A 51 6.28 23.15 4.93
CA GLY A 51 6.46 22.40 6.17
C GLY A 51 5.82 21.01 6.20
N GLU A 52 5.11 20.62 5.14
CA GLU A 52 4.45 19.31 5.04
C GLU A 52 5.48 18.20 4.85
N ARG A 53 5.31 17.09 5.58
CA ARG A 53 6.14 15.90 5.42
C ARG A 53 5.39 14.88 4.60
N LEU A 54 6.00 14.52 3.47
CA LEU A 54 5.54 13.41 2.66
C LEU A 54 6.24 12.12 3.08
N ARG A 55 5.52 11.01 2.94
CA ARG A 55 6.04 9.66 3.15
C ARG A 55 5.71 8.85 1.91
N LEU A 56 6.66 8.08 1.42
CA LEU A 56 6.37 7.02 0.47
C LEU A 56 5.93 5.80 1.28
N ALA A 57 4.77 5.25 1.01
CA ALA A 57 4.22 4.09 1.71
C ALA A 57 4.08 2.92 0.74
N LEU A 58 4.60 1.76 1.12
CA LEU A 58 4.39 0.50 0.41
C LEU A 58 3.47 -0.40 1.24
N VAL A 59 2.37 -0.84 0.63
CA VAL A 59 1.34 -1.66 1.26
C VAL A 59 1.10 -2.90 0.40
N THR A 60 1.02 -4.08 1.01
CA THR A 60 0.51 -5.26 0.30
C THR A 60 -1.00 -5.29 0.44
N VAL A 61 -1.72 -5.40 -0.68
CA VAL A 61 -3.19 -5.41 -0.69
C VAL A 61 -3.76 -6.58 -1.48
N CYS A 62 -4.91 -7.07 -1.05
CA CYS A 62 -5.84 -7.85 -1.86
C CYS A 62 -7.27 -7.61 -1.39
N SER A 63 -8.24 -8.00 -2.21
CA SER A 63 -9.66 -7.80 -1.90
C SER A 63 -10.50 -9.02 -2.20
N GLU A 64 -11.63 -9.10 -1.51
CA GLU A 64 -12.69 -10.11 -1.67
C GLU A 64 -14.04 -9.38 -1.70
N ASP A 65 -14.96 -9.75 -2.59
CA ASP A 65 -16.29 -9.12 -2.69
C ASP A 65 -17.40 -10.16 -2.45
N TYR A 66 -18.31 -9.85 -1.52
CA TYR A 66 -19.46 -10.68 -1.18
C TYR A 66 -20.41 -10.89 -2.35
N ARG A 67 -20.45 -9.96 -3.31
CA ARG A 67 -21.31 -10.03 -4.50
C ARG A 67 -20.75 -10.95 -5.57
N THR A 68 -19.45 -11.26 -5.53
CA THR A 68 -18.75 -12.15 -6.47
C THR A 68 -17.94 -13.23 -5.75
N GLN A 69 -18.54 -13.89 -4.75
CA GLN A 69 -17.87 -14.91 -3.91
C GLN A 69 -17.17 -16.02 -4.73
N ASP A 70 -17.73 -16.38 -5.88
CA ASP A 70 -17.18 -17.42 -6.76
C ASP A 70 -15.85 -17.01 -7.43
N GLU A 71 -15.54 -15.70 -7.50
CA GLU A 71 -14.26 -15.18 -8.01
C GLU A 71 -13.13 -15.31 -6.97
N GLY A 72 -13.51 -15.45 -5.69
CA GLY A 72 -12.57 -15.57 -4.58
C GLY A 72 -11.69 -14.33 -4.38
N ARG A 73 -10.56 -14.55 -3.70
CA ARG A 73 -9.59 -13.49 -3.36
C ARG A 73 -8.80 -13.03 -4.58
N SER A 74 -8.75 -11.71 -4.79
CA SER A 74 -7.88 -11.12 -5.80
C SER A 74 -6.42 -11.47 -5.51
N PRO A 75 -5.55 -11.61 -6.53
CA PRO A 75 -4.12 -11.73 -6.31
C PRO A 75 -3.58 -10.59 -5.44
N ALA A 76 -2.70 -10.92 -4.50
CA ALA A 76 -2.01 -9.90 -3.71
C ALA A 76 -1.07 -9.08 -4.60
N ARG A 77 -1.06 -7.76 -4.39
CA ARG A 77 -0.18 -6.82 -5.08
C ARG A 77 0.44 -5.86 -4.08
N VAL A 78 1.58 -5.27 -4.44
CA VAL A 78 2.13 -4.14 -3.67
C VAL A 78 1.59 -2.86 -4.27
N GLU A 79 1.15 -1.95 -3.42
CA GLU A 79 0.73 -0.60 -3.78
C GLU A 79 1.72 0.41 -3.21
N LEU A 80 2.19 1.32 -4.08
CA LEU A 80 3.07 2.42 -3.70
C LEU A 80 2.26 3.72 -3.69
N GLY A 81 2.09 4.32 -2.52
CA GLY A 81 1.38 5.59 -2.33
C GLY A 81 2.25 6.68 -1.73
N THR A 82 1.74 7.91 -1.75
CA THR A 82 2.32 9.04 -1.02
C THR A 82 1.36 9.46 0.09
N GLU A 83 1.82 9.46 1.33
CA GLU A 83 1.05 9.95 2.47
C GLU A 83 1.58 11.31 2.91
N SER A 84 0.69 12.15 3.41
CA SER A 84 1.08 13.38 4.11
C SER A 84 0.54 13.39 5.53
N ASP A 85 1.04 14.32 6.34
CA ASP A 85 0.55 14.50 7.71
C ASP A 85 -0.94 14.90 7.77
N LYS A 86 -1.54 15.25 6.62
CA LYS A 86 -2.97 15.59 6.48
C LYS A 86 -3.82 14.40 6.02
N GLY A 87 -3.22 13.24 5.79
CA GLY A 87 -3.90 12.02 5.32
C GLY A 87 -3.18 11.40 4.12
N ALA A 88 -3.61 10.20 3.75
CA ALA A 88 -3.10 9.54 2.55
C ALA A 88 -3.52 10.33 1.30
N VAL A 89 -2.57 10.63 0.41
CA VAL A 89 -2.92 10.93 -0.98
C VAL A 89 -3.13 9.56 -1.59
N HIS A 90 -4.40 9.13 -1.68
CA HIS A 90 -4.82 7.81 -2.15
C HIS A 90 -4.59 7.63 -3.67
N ASP A 91 -3.38 7.90 -4.14
CA ASP A 91 -2.92 7.63 -5.49
C ASP A 91 -1.85 6.54 -5.39
N TYR A 92 -2.34 5.30 -5.34
CA TYR A 92 -1.48 4.12 -5.24
C TYR A 92 -1.16 3.60 -6.63
N VAL A 93 0.13 3.45 -6.92
CA VAL A 93 0.59 2.78 -8.13
C VAL A 93 0.60 1.27 -7.89
N PRO A 94 -0.21 0.47 -8.60
CA PRO A 94 -0.24 -0.97 -8.39
C PRO A 94 1.01 -1.63 -8.98
N VAL A 95 1.62 -2.51 -8.20
CA VAL A 95 2.73 -3.39 -8.58
C VAL A 95 2.22 -4.84 -8.50
N PRO A 96 1.67 -5.38 -9.60
CA PRO A 96 0.89 -6.62 -9.57
C PRO A 96 1.73 -7.90 -9.57
N SER A 97 3.05 -7.82 -9.69
CA SER A 97 3.91 -8.98 -9.85
C SER A 97 5.30 -8.79 -9.24
N ALA A 98 5.99 -9.92 -9.00
CA ALA A 98 7.38 -9.92 -8.55
C ALA A 98 8.30 -9.20 -9.55
N ASP A 99 8.14 -9.44 -10.86
CA ASP A 99 8.89 -8.73 -11.90
C ASP A 99 8.66 -7.21 -11.86
N GLY A 100 7.41 -6.79 -11.59
CA GLY A 100 7.08 -5.37 -11.40
C GLY A 100 7.76 -4.78 -10.16
N LEU A 101 7.80 -5.54 -9.07
CA LEU A 101 8.48 -5.14 -7.84
C LEU A 101 9.99 -5.05 -8.04
N ASP A 102 10.60 -6.02 -8.72
CA ASP A 102 12.02 -6.01 -9.07
C ASP A 102 12.37 -4.80 -9.93
N LYS A 103 11.52 -4.49 -10.92
CA LYS A 103 11.67 -3.28 -11.73
C LYS A 103 11.58 -2.01 -10.87
N LEU A 104 10.60 -1.91 -9.97
CA LEU A 104 10.48 -0.77 -9.06
C LEU A 104 11.73 -0.62 -8.17
N ILE A 105 12.25 -1.72 -7.64
CA ILE A 105 13.49 -1.73 -6.84
C ILE A 105 14.66 -1.19 -7.66
N ILE A 106 14.81 -1.62 -8.91
CA ILE A 106 15.86 -1.13 -9.81
C ILE A 106 15.68 0.37 -10.09
N ASP A 107 14.47 0.81 -10.41
CA ASP A 107 14.17 2.21 -10.74
C ASP A 107 14.43 3.13 -9.52
N LEU A 108 14.06 2.71 -8.31
CA LEU A 108 14.35 3.43 -7.06
C LEU A 108 15.85 3.50 -6.74
N ARG A 109 16.60 2.41 -7.00
CA ARG A 109 18.06 2.42 -6.87
C ARG A 109 18.71 3.40 -7.84
N HIS A 110 18.26 3.41 -9.10
CA HIS A 110 18.74 4.39 -10.08
C HIS A 110 18.42 5.83 -9.68
N ALA A 111 17.21 6.08 -9.14
CA ALA A 111 16.86 7.40 -8.62
C ALA A 111 17.79 7.84 -7.48
N ALA A 112 18.10 6.94 -6.54
CA ALA A 112 19.06 7.21 -5.47
C ALA A 112 20.45 7.55 -6.03
N SER A 113 20.98 6.75 -6.97
CA SER A 113 22.28 7.03 -7.60
C SER A 113 22.28 8.35 -8.39
N ALA A 114 21.16 8.73 -9.01
CA ALA A 114 21.04 10.02 -9.68
C ALA A 114 21.07 11.19 -8.67
N LEU A 115 20.41 11.03 -7.52
CA LEU A 115 20.45 12.01 -6.42
C LEU A 115 21.87 12.16 -5.86
N GLU A 116 22.63 11.08 -5.74
CA GLU A 116 24.03 11.14 -5.31
C GLU A 116 24.89 11.99 -6.24
N GLN A 117 24.68 11.91 -7.56
CA GLN A 117 25.38 12.75 -8.54
C GLN A 117 25.02 14.24 -8.43
N TRP A 118 23.84 14.55 -7.89
CA TRP A 118 23.41 15.93 -7.67
C TRP A 118 24.01 16.54 -6.40
N ARG A 119 24.60 15.72 -5.52
CA ARG A 119 25.29 16.20 -4.32
C ARG A 119 26.35 17.25 -4.64
N ASP A 120 27.12 17.03 -5.70
CA ASP A 120 28.18 17.94 -6.14
C ASP A 120 27.64 19.20 -6.85
N ARG A 121 26.33 19.24 -7.13
CA ARG A 121 25.63 20.39 -7.73
C ARG A 121 24.97 21.28 -6.68
N LEU A 122 24.81 20.81 -5.45
CA LEU A 122 24.34 21.63 -4.35
C LEU A 122 25.46 22.57 -3.93
N PRO A 123 25.16 23.85 -3.63
CA PRO A 123 26.18 24.76 -3.12
C PRO A 123 26.83 24.14 -1.88
N ALA A 124 28.16 24.13 -1.84
CA ALA A 124 28.89 23.80 -0.63
C ALA A 124 28.41 24.77 0.46
N THR A 125 27.70 24.24 1.46
CA THR A 125 27.17 24.89 2.66
C THR A 125 27.30 26.42 2.72
N ALA A 126 26.15 27.12 2.71
CA ALA A 126 26.06 28.51 3.17
C ALA A 126 26.34 28.62 4.68
#